data_AF-A0A8C5RUQ7-F1
#
_entry.id   AF-A0A8C5RUQ7-F1
#
_cell.length_a   1.000
_cell.length_b   1.000
_cell.length_c   1.000
_cell.angle_alpha   90.00
_cell.angle_beta   90.00
_cell.angle_gamma   90.00
#
_symmetry.space_group_name_H-M   'P 1'
#
loop_
_entity.id
_entity.type
_entity.pdbx_description
1 polymer ?
#
loop_
_entity_poly.entity_id
_entity_poly.type
_entity_poly.pdbx_seq_one_letter_code
_entity_poly.pdbx_strand_id
1 'polypeptide(L)'
;MAAREGVELVARPVPLPASSALVERGVSEGLQLTPAARKSQPSDLVALAEQVEKADEFVRANACNRLTVIAEQIRYLQEQARKVLEDAKRDTDLHHVACNFVKKPGNTYYLYRRESGQRYFSLLSPKEWGANCPSEFLAGYRLQHDLSWTPLDEAEKRDTELNVLEKLLDQQAILPPCSEPNFRGLTM
;
A
#
# COMPACT_ATOMS: atom_id res chain seq x y z
N MET A 1 1.56 23.55 -19.55
CA MET A 1 0.71 22.47 -20.10
C MET A 1 1.66 21.34 -20.49
N ALA A 2 2.03 20.48 -19.54
CA ALA A 2 3.02 19.43 -19.75
C ALA A 2 2.29 18.08 -19.80
N ALA A 3 2.40 17.44 -20.96
CA ALA A 3 1.83 16.14 -21.24
C ALA A 3 2.47 15.07 -20.33
N ARG A 4 1.63 14.26 -19.69
CA ARG A 4 2.05 13.09 -18.94
C ARG A 4 2.23 11.95 -19.94
N GLU A 5 3.46 11.56 -20.24
CA GLU A 5 3.74 10.29 -20.91
C GLU A 5 3.41 9.16 -19.93
N GLY A 6 2.28 8.49 -20.18
CA GLY A 6 1.96 7.23 -19.54
C GLY A 6 2.89 6.16 -20.07
N VAL A 7 3.61 5.47 -19.18
CA VAL A 7 4.30 4.23 -19.51
C VAL A 7 3.21 3.19 -19.75
N GLU A 8 2.85 3.00 -21.02
CA GLU A 8 1.94 1.96 -21.46
C GLU A 8 2.69 0.63 -21.38
N LEU A 9 2.50 -0.07 -20.26
CA LEU A 9 2.99 -1.43 -20.09
C LEU A 9 2.14 -2.33 -21.01
N VAL A 10 2.58 -2.49 -22.26
CA VAL A 10 1.96 -3.42 -23.22
C VAL A 10 2.15 -4.84 -22.70
N ALA A 11 1.18 -5.30 -21.92
CA ALA A 11 1.08 -6.71 -21.53
C ALA A 11 0.89 -7.52 -22.81
N ARG A 12 1.90 -8.31 -23.19
CA ARG A 12 1.77 -9.28 -24.27
C ARG A 12 0.60 -10.21 -23.94
N PRO A 13 -0.31 -10.50 -24.90
CA PRO A 13 -1.37 -11.47 -24.68
C PRO A 13 -0.75 -12.78 -24.19
N VAL A 14 -1.25 -13.29 -23.06
CA VAL A 14 -0.95 -14.66 -22.66
C VAL A 14 -1.40 -15.57 -23.81
N PRO A 15 -0.53 -16.43 -24.37
CA PRO A 15 -0.92 -17.33 -25.44
C PRO A 15 -2.12 -18.16 -24.97
N LEU A 16 -3.18 -18.23 -25.79
CA LEU A 16 -4.27 -19.17 -25.56
C LEU A 16 -3.66 -20.57 -25.44
N PRO A 17 -4.09 -21.39 -24.45
CA PRO A 17 -3.61 -22.76 -24.36
C PRO A 17 -3.86 -23.43 -25.71
N ALA A 18 -2.80 -24.00 -26.28
CA ALA A 18 -2.90 -24.79 -27.50
C ALA A 18 -4.01 -25.82 -27.31
N SER A 19 -4.88 -25.92 -28.30
CA SER A 19 -5.98 -26.89 -28.40
C SER A 19 -5.61 -28.19 -27.68
N SER A 20 -6.42 -28.57 -26.69
CA SER A 20 -6.25 -29.73 -25.82
C SER A 20 -5.47 -30.86 -26.51
N ALA A 21 -4.18 -30.96 -26.20
CA ALA A 21 -3.33 -31.97 -26.81
C ALA A 21 -3.75 -33.35 -26.27
N LEU A 22 -4.43 -34.12 -27.12
CA LEU A 22 -4.70 -35.53 -26.85
C LEU A 22 -3.37 -36.28 -26.81
N VAL A 23 -3.18 -37.11 -25.78
CA VAL A 23 -1.99 -37.96 -25.65
C VAL A 23 -1.89 -38.88 -26.87
N GLU A 24 -0.76 -38.84 -27.57
CA GLU A 24 -0.40 -39.77 -28.64
C GLU A 24 -0.50 -41.22 -28.12
N ARG A 25 -1.23 -42.09 -28.83
CA ARG A 25 -1.29 -43.52 -28.48
C ARG A 25 0.08 -44.15 -28.67
N GLY A 26 0.76 -44.47 -27.57
CA GLY A 26 1.97 -45.29 -27.61
C GLY A 26 1.67 -46.68 -28.17
N VAL A 27 2.52 -47.14 -29.09
CA VAL A 27 2.52 -48.53 -29.59
C VAL A 27 3.11 -49.40 -28.49
N SER A 28 2.28 -50.16 -27.77
CA SER A 28 2.72 -51.14 -26.79
C SER A 28 3.02 -52.48 -27.47
N GLU A 29 4.28 -52.74 -27.79
CA GLU A 29 4.74 -54.09 -28.14
C GLU A 29 4.85 -54.95 -26.87
N GLY A 30 3.97 -55.95 -26.74
CA GLY A 30 4.33 -57.19 -26.04
C GLY A 30 3.81 -57.48 -24.63
N LEU A 31 2.87 -56.72 -24.04
CA LEU A 31 2.22 -57.13 -22.79
C LEU A 31 0.71 -57.37 -22.96
N GLN A 32 0.24 -58.59 -22.64
CA GLN A 32 -1.19 -58.92 -22.57
C GLN A 32 -1.84 -58.22 -21.37
N LEU A 33 -2.77 -57.30 -21.65
CA LEU A 33 -3.60 -56.65 -20.65
C LEU A 33 -4.86 -57.51 -20.39
N THR A 34 -5.17 -57.78 -19.13
CA THR A 34 -6.42 -58.46 -18.73
C THR A 34 -7.64 -57.59 -19.07
N PRO A 35 -8.82 -58.18 -19.40
CA PRO A 35 -9.95 -57.42 -19.90
C PRO A 35 -10.74 -56.82 -18.72
N ALA A 36 -10.22 -55.75 -18.14
CA ALA A 36 -10.98 -54.84 -17.29
C ALA A 36 -10.91 -53.38 -17.77
N ALA A 37 -10.46 -53.16 -19.01
CA ALA A 37 -10.58 -51.86 -19.66
C ALA A 37 -12.04 -51.67 -20.09
N ARG A 38 -12.82 -50.89 -19.32
CA ARG A 38 -14.10 -50.37 -19.81
C ARG A 38 -13.82 -49.65 -21.13
N LYS A 39 -14.45 -50.08 -22.22
CA LYS A 39 -14.38 -49.36 -23.50
C LYS A 39 -14.90 -47.94 -23.25
N SER A 40 -14.07 -46.91 -23.44
CA SER A 40 -14.47 -45.52 -23.26
C SER A 40 -15.68 -45.25 -24.13
N GLN A 41 -16.76 -44.75 -23.54
CA GLN A 41 -17.95 -44.42 -24.30
C GLN A 41 -17.79 -43.04 -24.94
N PRO A 42 -18.43 -42.76 -26.09
CA PRO A 42 -18.41 -41.43 -26.70
C PRO A 42 -18.85 -40.30 -25.74
N SER A 43 -19.70 -40.62 -24.75
CA SER A 43 -20.10 -39.70 -23.67
C SER A 43 -18.95 -39.24 -22.77
N ASP A 44 -17.88 -40.03 -22.67
CA ASP A 44 -16.73 -39.71 -21.81
C ASP A 44 -15.91 -38.53 -22.38
N LEU A 45 -15.90 -38.37 -23.72
CA LEU A 45 -15.24 -37.23 -24.36
C LEU A 45 -15.99 -35.93 -24.11
N VAL A 46 -17.33 -35.99 -24.09
CA VAL A 46 -18.18 -34.83 -23.75
C VAL A 46 -17.99 -34.47 -22.28
N ALA A 47 -18.03 -35.45 -21.38
CA ALA A 47 -17.78 -35.23 -19.95
C ALA A 47 -16.37 -34.66 -19.68
N LEU A 48 -15.35 -35.11 -20.42
CA LEU A 48 -14.01 -34.56 -20.33
C LEU A 48 -13.97 -33.10 -20.80
N ALA A 49 -14.61 -32.77 -21.92
CA ALA A 49 -14.68 -31.40 -22.42
C ALA A 49 -15.35 -30.46 -21.41
N GLU A 50 -16.47 -30.88 -20.81
CA GLU A 50 -17.15 -30.14 -19.74
C GLU A 50 -16.26 -29.94 -18.51
N GLN A 51 -15.45 -30.94 -18.15
CA GLN A 51 -14.52 -30.85 -17.02
C GLN A 51 -13.38 -29.86 -17.30
N VAL A 52 -12.83 -29.87 -18.52
CA VAL A 52 -11.78 -28.92 -18.94
C VAL A 52 -12.32 -27.50 -18.94
N GLU A 53 -13.52 -27.28 -19.49
CA GLU A 53 -14.18 -25.97 -19.48
C GLU A 53 -14.37 -25.44 -18.06
N LYS A 54 -14.90 -26.26 -17.15
CA LYS A 54 -15.03 -25.89 -15.72
C LYS A 54 -13.68 -25.57 -15.09
N ALA A 55 -12.63 -26.34 -15.38
CA ALA A 55 -11.30 -26.09 -14.87
C ALA A 55 -10.75 -24.72 -15.32
N ASP A 56 -10.96 -24.37 -16.60
CA ASP A 56 -10.56 -23.07 -17.15
C ASP A 56 -11.34 -21.92 -16.51
N GLU A 57 -12.63 -22.09 -16.24
CA GLU A 57 -13.44 -21.13 -15.48
C GLU A 57 -12.87 -20.89 -14.08
N PHE A 58 -12.54 -21.97 -13.35
CA PHE A 58 -11.93 -21.85 -12.01
C PHE A 58 -10.56 -21.17 -12.05
N VAL A 59 -9.71 -21.51 -13.04
CA VAL A 59 -8.40 -20.87 -13.21
C VAL A 59 -8.58 -19.37 -13.47
N ARG A 60 -9.52 -19.00 -14.34
CA ARG A 60 -9.85 -17.59 -14.62
C ARG A 60 -10.34 -16.88 -13.37
N ALA A 61 -11.29 -17.45 -12.65
CA ALA A 61 -11.83 -16.87 -11.42
C ALA A 61 -10.74 -16.66 -10.36
N ASN A 62 -9.87 -17.65 -10.17
CA ASN A 62 -8.75 -17.57 -9.24
C ASN A 62 -7.73 -16.49 -9.65
N ALA A 63 -7.41 -16.40 -10.95
CA ALA A 63 -6.52 -15.36 -11.46
C ALA A 63 -7.12 -13.96 -11.24
N CYS A 64 -8.41 -13.76 -11.56
CA CYS A 64 -9.11 -12.50 -11.31
C CYS A 64 -9.08 -12.10 -9.83
N ASN A 65 -9.38 -13.03 -8.92
CA ASN A 65 -9.35 -12.76 -7.48
C ASN A 65 -7.98 -12.31 -7.00
N ARG A 66 -6.90 -12.97 -7.46
CA ARG A 66 -5.52 -12.57 -7.12
C ARG A 66 -5.14 -11.21 -7.70
N LEU A 67 -5.53 -10.94 -8.94
CA LEU A 67 -5.28 -9.65 -9.58
C LEU A 67 -6.02 -8.50 -8.89
N THR A 68 -7.23 -8.74 -8.37
CA THR A 68 -7.97 -7.75 -7.57
C THR A 68 -7.18 -7.35 -6.31
N VAL A 69 -6.65 -8.32 -5.57
CA VAL A 69 -5.82 -8.05 -4.38
C VAL A 69 -4.58 -7.22 -4.74
N ILE A 70 -3.89 -7.58 -5.83
CA ILE A 70 -2.72 -6.82 -6.30
C ILE A 70 -3.12 -5.40 -6.69
N ALA A 71 -4.23 -5.22 -7.39
CA ALA A 71 -4.71 -3.90 -7.80
C ALA A 71 -5.05 -3.02 -6.58
N GLU A 72 -5.65 -3.59 -5.53
CA GLU A 72 -5.90 -2.90 -4.27
C GLU A 72 -4.61 -2.48 -3.56
N GLN A 73 -3.61 -3.36 -3.52
CA GLN A 73 -2.29 -3.03 -2.96
C GLN A 73 -1.60 -1.91 -3.75
N ILE A 74 -1.65 -1.94 -5.09
CA ILE A 74 -1.10 -0.87 -5.93
C ILE A 74 -1.79 0.46 -5.63
N ARG A 75 -3.12 0.49 -5.54
CA ARG A 75 -3.88 1.70 -5.18
C ARG A 75 -3.49 2.22 -3.81
N TYR A 76 -3.34 1.34 -2.83
CA TYR A 76 -2.90 1.72 -1.50
C TYR A 76 -1.49 2.35 -1.54
N LEU A 77 -0.55 1.75 -2.24
CA LEU A 77 0.82 2.30 -2.39
C LEU A 77 0.83 3.66 -3.11
N GLN A 78 0.00 3.83 -4.15
CA GLN A 78 -0.14 5.11 -4.84
C GLN A 78 -0.63 6.20 -3.88
N GLU A 79 -1.60 5.88 -3.03
CA GLU A 79 -2.14 6.82 -2.05
C GLU A 79 -1.12 7.16 -0.96
N GLN A 80 -0.35 6.17 -0.50
CA GLN A 80 0.78 6.42 0.42
C GLN A 80 1.81 7.36 -0.21
N ALA A 81 2.20 7.11 -1.47
CA ALA A 81 3.15 7.96 -2.18
C ALA A 81 2.64 9.40 -2.36
N ARG A 82 1.36 9.57 -2.69
CA ARG A 82 0.70 10.88 -2.78
C ARG A 82 0.80 11.62 -1.44
N LYS A 83 0.46 10.95 -0.35
CA LYS A 83 0.52 11.54 1.00
C LYS A 83 1.93 11.99 1.36
N VAL A 84 2.95 11.16 1.12
CA VAL A 84 4.36 11.51 1.37
C VAL A 84 4.79 12.77 0.62
N LEU A 85 4.39 12.91 -0.65
CA LEU A 85 4.71 14.10 -1.45
C LEU A 85 4.02 15.36 -0.93
N GLU A 86 2.76 15.24 -0.50
CA GLU A 86 2.02 16.35 0.09
C GLU A 86 2.59 16.79 1.43
N ASP A 87 2.97 15.83 2.28
CA ASP A 87 3.63 16.08 3.55
C ASP A 87 4.99 16.76 3.33
N ALA A 88 5.82 16.26 2.41
CA ALA A 88 7.12 16.87 2.10
C ALA A 88 6.98 18.30 1.56
N LYS A 89 5.97 18.55 0.71
CA LYS A 89 5.67 19.91 0.21
C LYS A 89 5.25 20.83 1.35
N ARG A 90 4.31 20.39 2.19
CA ARG A 90 3.83 21.14 3.35
C ARG A 90 4.98 21.45 4.31
N ASP A 91 5.81 20.47 4.63
CA ASP A 91 6.96 20.63 5.51
C ASP A 91 7.95 21.64 4.93
N THR A 92 8.26 21.54 3.64
CA THR A 92 9.10 22.52 2.93
C THR A 92 8.51 23.92 3.03
N ASP A 93 7.22 24.09 2.71
CA ASP A 93 6.55 25.38 2.76
C ASP A 93 6.62 26.00 4.17
N LEU A 94 6.34 25.21 5.22
CA LEU A 94 6.38 25.66 6.61
C LEU A 94 7.81 25.96 7.09
N HIS A 95 8.81 25.20 6.66
CA HIS A 95 10.21 25.51 6.95
C HIS A 95 10.64 26.87 6.36
N HIS A 96 10.09 27.27 5.21
CA HIS A 96 10.37 28.56 4.58
C HIS A 96 9.51 29.73 5.09
N VAL A 97 8.46 29.48 5.88
CA VAL A 97 7.66 30.55 6.49
C VAL A 97 8.55 31.43 7.38
N ALA A 98 8.38 32.74 7.25
CA ALA A 98 9.12 33.75 8.01
C ALA A 98 8.91 33.60 9.52
N CYS A 99 10.00 33.68 10.28
CA CYS A 99 9.99 33.66 11.74
C CYS A 99 11.15 34.47 12.30
N ASN A 100 10.96 35.09 13.48
CA ASN A 100 11.99 35.86 14.18
C ASN A 100 12.71 35.03 15.27
N PHE A 101 12.59 33.71 15.21
CA PHE A 101 13.13 32.79 16.20
C PHE A 101 13.65 31.53 15.52
N VAL A 102 14.49 30.77 16.25
CA VAL A 102 14.95 29.46 15.82
C VAL A 102 13.85 28.43 16.08
N LYS A 103 13.47 27.68 15.04
CA LYS A 103 12.55 26.55 15.12
C LYS A 103 13.23 25.41 15.89
N LYS A 104 12.60 24.95 16.97
CA LYS A 104 13.08 23.89 17.86
C LYS A 104 12.06 22.75 17.86
N PRO A 105 12.49 21.51 17.66
CA PRO A 105 11.62 20.34 17.81
C PRO A 105 10.92 20.29 19.17
N GLY A 106 9.75 19.67 19.21
CA GLY A 106 8.87 19.55 20.37
C GLY A 106 7.96 20.77 20.60
N ASN A 107 8.30 21.93 20.03
CA ASN A 107 7.52 23.14 20.20
C ASN A 107 6.32 23.24 19.25
N THR A 108 5.31 23.96 19.72
CA THR A 108 4.15 24.36 18.92
C THR A 108 4.34 25.77 18.37
N TYR A 109 3.95 25.95 17.11
CA TYR A 109 4.05 27.19 16.36
C TYR A 109 2.71 27.50 15.72
N TYR A 110 2.33 28.77 15.75
CA TYR A 110 1.05 29.25 15.24
C TYR A 110 1.29 30.09 13.99
N LEU A 111 0.68 29.68 12.88
CA LEU A 111 0.80 30.32 11.59
C LEU A 111 -0.26 31.42 11.45
N TYR A 112 0.20 32.61 11.08
CA TYR A 112 -0.64 33.79 10.86
C TYR A 112 -0.41 34.39 9.48
N ARG A 113 -1.39 35.18 9.02
CA ARG A 113 -1.30 35.99 7.81
C ARG A 113 -1.52 37.47 8.13
N ARG A 114 -0.55 38.29 7.76
CA ARG A 114 -0.67 39.76 7.83
C ARG A 114 -1.62 40.28 6.77
N GLU A 115 -2.10 41.50 6.93
CA GLU A 115 -2.87 42.22 5.90
C GLU A 115 -2.12 42.33 4.56
N SER A 116 -0.78 42.40 4.60
CA SER A 116 0.07 42.37 3.40
C SER A 116 0.06 41.02 2.65
N GLY A 117 -0.58 39.98 3.21
CA GLY A 117 -0.59 38.62 2.70
C GLY A 117 0.60 37.77 3.15
N GLN A 118 1.60 38.36 3.83
CA GLN A 118 2.76 37.60 4.30
C GLN A 118 2.38 36.62 5.42
N ARG A 119 2.75 35.36 5.22
CA ARG A 119 2.65 34.30 6.25
C ARG A 119 3.85 34.34 7.19
N TYR A 120 3.61 34.23 8.48
CA TYR A 120 4.66 34.16 9.50
C TYR A 120 4.26 33.27 10.68
N PHE A 121 5.25 32.71 11.37
CA PHE A 121 5.03 31.96 12.60
C PHE A 121 5.18 32.83 13.85
N SER A 122 4.36 32.51 14.85
CA SER A 122 4.39 33.04 16.21
C SER A 122 4.46 31.89 17.22
N LEU A 123 5.04 32.14 18.39
CA LEU A 123 4.96 31.23 19.54
C LEU A 123 3.63 31.39 20.31
N LEU A 124 3.00 32.56 20.21
CA LEU A 124 1.72 32.86 20.85
C LEU A 124 0.55 32.33 20.03
N SER A 125 -0.37 31.65 20.71
CA SER A 125 -1.64 31.16 20.20
C SER A 125 -2.67 32.28 20.02
N PRO A 126 -3.76 32.04 19.26
CA PRO A 126 -4.83 33.04 19.11
C PRO A 126 -5.48 33.43 20.43
N LYS A 127 -5.53 32.49 21.40
CA LYS A 127 -6.08 32.73 22.73
C LYS A 127 -5.17 33.66 23.55
N GLU A 128 -3.86 33.49 23.46
CA GLU A 128 -2.88 34.32 24.17
C GLU A 128 -2.76 35.72 23.57
N TRP A 129 -2.92 35.85 22.25
CA TRP A 129 -3.01 37.16 21.60
C TRP A 129 -4.22 37.98 22.03
N GLY A 130 -5.31 37.31 22.41
CA GLY A 130 -6.57 37.97 22.79
C GLY A 130 -7.15 38.83 21.68
N ALA A 131 -7.86 39.91 22.06
CA ALA A 131 -8.51 40.81 21.12
C ALA A 131 -7.54 41.65 20.25
N ASN A 132 -6.25 41.69 20.62
CA ASN A 132 -5.23 42.50 19.95
C ASN A 132 -4.40 41.68 18.95
N CYS A 133 -4.91 40.55 18.45
CA CYS A 133 -4.22 39.76 17.44
C CYS A 133 -4.08 40.59 16.15
N PRO A 134 -2.86 40.96 15.73
CA PRO A 134 -2.65 41.89 14.63
C PRO A 134 -2.81 41.24 13.24
N SER A 135 -3.16 39.95 13.20
CA SER A 135 -3.10 39.14 11.98
C SER A 135 -4.09 37.99 12.07
N GLU A 136 -4.53 37.51 10.90
CA GLU A 136 -5.47 36.41 10.78
C GLU A 136 -4.79 35.09 11.15
N PHE A 137 -5.43 34.30 12.03
CA PHE A 137 -4.95 32.97 12.38
C PHE A 137 -5.28 31.98 11.27
N LEU A 138 -4.27 31.19 10.85
CA LEU A 138 -4.45 30.14 9.84
C LEU A 138 -4.51 28.75 10.47
N ALA A 139 -3.45 28.34 11.18
CA ALA A 139 -3.33 27.00 11.75
C ALA A 139 -2.23 26.92 12.81
N GLY A 140 -2.32 25.93 13.70
CA GLY A 140 -1.25 25.56 14.62
C GLY A 140 -0.52 24.32 14.13
N TYR A 141 0.79 24.24 14.35
CA TYR A 141 1.60 23.07 14.02
C TYR A 141 2.60 22.76 15.14
N ARG A 142 2.82 21.47 15.40
CA ARG A 142 3.93 20.98 16.23
C ARG A 142 5.08 20.58 15.33
N LEU A 143 6.28 21.09 15.64
CA LEU A 143 7.51 20.65 14.97
C LEU A 143 8.02 19.39 15.65
N GLN A 144 8.07 18.29 14.92
CA GLN A 144 8.49 16.99 15.43
C GLN A 144 10.02 16.86 15.48
N HIS A 145 10.50 15.83 16.17
CA HIS A 145 11.94 15.54 16.33
C HIS A 145 12.64 15.17 15.02
N ASP A 146 11.90 14.62 14.06
CA ASP A 146 12.36 14.35 12.68
C ASP A 146 12.26 15.57 11.76
N LEU A 147 11.93 16.75 12.32
CA LEU A 147 11.69 18.01 11.60
C LEU A 147 10.46 18.02 10.68
N SER A 148 9.60 17.01 10.76
CA SER A 148 8.28 17.06 10.14
C SER A 148 7.34 17.99 10.91
N TRP A 149 6.35 18.56 10.22
CA TRP A 149 5.30 19.35 10.87
C TRP A 149 4.04 18.51 11.01
N THR A 150 3.43 18.56 12.20
CA THR A 150 2.13 17.91 12.45
C THR A 150 1.10 18.99 12.78
N PRO A 151 -0.08 18.99 12.14
CA PRO A 151 -1.19 19.85 12.54
C PRO A 151 -1.50 19.71 14.04
N LEU A 152 -1.80 20.81 14.72
CA LEU A 152 -1.94 20.83 16.18
C LEU A 152 -3.08 19.91 16.69
N ASP A 153 -4.13 19.72 15.89
CA ASP A 153 -5.24 18.79 16.13
C ASP A 153 -4.83 17.32 16.08
N GLU A 154 -3.79 16.98 15.31
CA GLU A 154 -3.24 15.63 15.20
C GLU A 154 -2.00 15.40 16.08
N ALA A 155 -1.40 16.48 16.58
CA ALA A 155 -0.10 16.46 17.26
C ALA A 155 -0.10 15.55 18.50
N GLU A 156 -1.09 15.68 19.39
CA GLU A 156 -1.15 14.87 20.61
C GLU A 156 -1.31 13.38 20.28
N LYS A 157 -2.14 13.05 19.29
CA LYS A 157 -2.30 11.66 18.84
C LYS A 157 -0.98 11.11 18.33
N ARG A 158 -0.31 11.82 17.44
CA ARG A 158 1.00 11.41 16.89
C ARG A 158 2.05 11.25 17.99
N ASP A 159 2.11 12.17 18.94
CA ASP A 159 3.05 12.10 20.06
C ASP A 159 2.81 10.86 20.93
N THR A 160 1.53 10.50 21.18
CA THR A 160 1.19 9.26 21.91
C THR A 160 1.56 8.00 21.12
N GLU A 161 1.32 7.97 19.82
CA GLU A 161 1.70 6.86 18.94
C GLU A 161 3.22 6.68 18.93
N LEU A 162 3.98 7.78 18.78
CA LEU A 162 5.44 7.75 18.82
C LEU A 162 5.98 7.26 20.16
N ASN A 163 5.40 7.69 21.28
CA ASN A 163 5.81 7.23 22.61
C ASN A 163 5.58 5.73 22.81
N VAL A 164 4.46 5.20 22.30
CA VAL A 164 4.20 3.75 22.32
C VAL A 164 5.23 3.00 21.49
N LEU A 165 5.56 3.49 20.29
CA LEU A 165 6.59 2.89 19.42
C LEU A 165 7.97 2.92 20.05
N GLU A 166 8.36 4.04 20.67
CA GLU A 166 9.63 4.18 21.40
C GLU A 166 9.75 3.14 22.52
N LYS A 167 8.70 2.97 23.34
CA LYS A 167 8.66 1.93 24.37
C LYS A 167 8.80 0.52 23.81
N LEU A 168 8.23 0.23 22.64
CA LEU A 168 8.35 -1.08 22.00
C LEU A 168 9.76 -1.32 21.46
N LEU A 169 10.42 -0.28 20.93
CA LEU A 169 11.81 -0.34 20.48
C LEU A 169 12.75 -0.62 21.68
N ASP A 170 12.54 0.07 22.80
CA ASP A 170 13.31 -0.13 24.02
C ASP A 170 13.14 -1.55 24.60
N GLN A 171 11.97 -2.16 24.41
CA GLN A 171 11.67 -3.54 24.81
C GLN A 171 12.26 -4.58 23.86
N GLN A 172 12.44 -4.24 22.57
CA GLN A 172 13.05 -5.12 21.56
C GLN A 172 14.58 -4.96 21.49
N ALA A 173 15.24 -5.07 22.63
CA ALA A 173 16.60 -5.60 22.64
C ALA A 173 16.52 -7.13 22.49
N ILE A 174 16.82 -7.62 21.28
CA ILE A 174 16.89 -9.03 20.83
C ILE A 174 15.56 -9.59 20.32
N LEU A 175 15.27 -9.37 19.04
CA LEU A 175 14.52 -10.37 18.27
C LEU A 175 15.47 -11.55 17.98
N PRO A 176 15.15 -12.79 18.38
CA PRO A 176 15.93 -13.95 17.95
C PRO A 176 15.91 -14.06 16.42
N PRO A 177 16.99 -14.52 15.77
CA PRO A 177 17.03 -14.64 14.31
C PRO A 177 15.90 -15.57 13.84
N CYS A 178 14.91 -15.01 13.15
CA CYS A 178 13.81 -15.74 12.52
C CYS A 178 14.39 -16.72 11.51
N SER A 179 14.58 -17.97 11.94
CA SER A 179 15.27 -18.98 11.13
C SER A 179 14.32 -19.84 10.32
N GLU A 180 12.98 -19.80 10.54
CA GLU A 180 12.02 -20.57 9.74
C GLU A 180 10.63 -19.92 9.66
N PRO A 181 9.89 -20.11 8.54
CA PRO A 181 8.48 -19.77 8.45
C PRO A 181 7.66 -20.69 9.37
N ASN A 182 7.03 -20.11 10.38
CA ASN A 182 6.24 -20.84 11.36
C ASN A 182 4.91 -21.33 10.74
N PHE A 183 4.88 -22.56 10.24
CA PHE A 183 3.65 -23.23 9.75
C PHE A 183 2.86 -23.96 10.86
N ARG A 184 3.14 -23.70 12.15
CA ARG A 184 2.41 -24.37 13.24
C ARG A 184 0.97 -23.87 13.30
N GLY A 185 0.05 -24.73 12.84
CA GLY A 185 -1.39 -24.50 12.79
C GLY A 185 -2.09 -25.18 11.59
N LEU A 186 -1.32 -25.62 10.58
CA LEU A 186 -1.83 -26.40 9.46
C LEU A 186 -1.63 -27.91 9.74
N THR A 187 -2.34 -28.44 10.72
CA THR A 187 -2.64 -29.88 10.74
C THR A 187 -3.93 -30.08 9.96
N MET A 188 -3.83 -30.76 8.81
CA MET A 188 -4.95 -31.29 8.03
C MET A 188 -5.76 -32.30 8.86
#